data_AF-A0A820LBD4-F1
#
_entry.id   AF-A0A820LBD4-F1
#
_cell.length_a   1.000
_cell.length_b   1.000
_cell.length_c   1.000
_cell.angle_alpha   90.00
_cell.angle_beta   90.00
_cell.angle_gamma   90.00
#
_symmetry.space_group_name_H-M   'P 1'
#
loop_
_entity.id
_entity.type
_entity.pdbx_description
1 polymer ?
#
loop_
_entity_poly.entity_id
_entity_poly.type
_entity_poly.pdbx_seq_one_letter_code
_entity_poly.pdbx_strand_id
1 'polypeptide(L)'
;MAYICNYLWFFLILSVVNNVHGELNIYGTTDSEWDFVRDIFKQNFVEERDLGGSVAVYHQGKLVVDLWAGSFDQSQGKAYDNNTLQLVFSTSKGVVAVAAALCVQQGLLNYSALVTDYWPEYGQSGKGNTTVADILSHRAGLPFESASDEQRLNWTVMID
;
A
#
# COMPACT_ATOMS: atom_id res chain seq x y z
N MET A 1 -29.13 -37.55 -28.19
CA MET A 1 -27.69 -37.33 -27.86
C MET A 1 -27.06 -36.23 -28.74
N ALA A 2 -27.79 -35.15 -29.09
CA ALA A 2 -27.29 -34.08 -29.98
C ALA A 2 -27.56 -32.65 -29.46
N TYR A 3 -28.26 -32.49 -28.33
CA TYR A 3 -28.61 -31.18 -27.78
C TYR A 3 -27.60 -30.62 -26.77
N ILE A 4 -26.63 -31.42 -26.31
CA ILE A 4 -25.64 -30.99 -25.29
C ILE A 4 -24.37 -30.39 -25.95
N CYS A 5 -24.03 -30.78 -27.18
CA CYS A 5 -22.84 -30.25 -27.86
C CYS A 5 -22.94 -28.78 -28.29
N ASN A 6 -24.16 -28.25 -28.53
CA ASN A 6 -24.32 -26.87 -28.98
C ASN A 6 -24.20 -25.83 -27.85
N TYR A 7 -24.50 -26.20 -26.60
CA TYR A 7 -24.38 -25.26 -25.48
C TYR A 7 -22.94 -25.06 -25.00
N LEU A 8 -22.10 -26.11 -25.07
CA LEU A 8 -20.67 -25.95 -24.74
C LEU A 8 -19.95 -25.03 -25.72
N TRP A 9 -20.26 -25.13 -27.02
CA TRP A 9 -19.68 -24.23 -28.03
C TRP A 9 -20.18 -22.79 -27.89
N PHE A 10 -21.46 -22.60 -27.56
CA PHE A 10 -22.02 -21.25 -27.34
C PHE A 10 -21.46 -20.59 -26.07
N PHE A 11 -21.23 -21.36 -24.99
CA PHE A 11 -20.58 -20.86 -23.77
C PHE A 11 -19.09 -20.57 -23.97
N LEU A 12 -18.36 -21.38 -24.75
CA LEU A 12 -16.97 -21.08 -25.08
C LEU A 12 -16.86 -19.82 -25.93
N ILE A 13 -17.76 -19.65 -26.91
CA ILE A 13 -17.78 -18.46 -27.76
C ILE A 13 -18.24 -17.23 -26.97
N LEU A 14 -19.23 -17.31 -26.07
CA LEU A 14 -19.59 -16.19 -25.20
C LEU A 14 -18.52 -15.88 -24.15
N SER A 15 -17.77 -16.87 -23.66
CA SER A 15 -16.59 -16.64 -22.81
C SER A 15 -15.47 -15.94 -23.58
N VAL A 16 -15.25 -16.31 -24.85
CA VAL A 16 -14.24 -15.71 -25.72
C VAL A 16 -14.68 -14.35 -26.28
N VAL A 17 -15.99 -14.13 -26.48
CA VAL A 17 -16.56 -12.90 -27.05
C VAL A 17 -16.98 -11.89 -25.98
N ASN A 18 -17.27 -12.31 -24.73
CA ASN A 18 -17.40 -11.40 -23.59
C ASN A 18 -16.06 -11.05 -22.95
N ASN A 19 -14.96 -11.64 -23.41
CA ASN A 19 -13.59 -11.23 -23.10
C ASN A 19 -13.20 -9.96 -23.88
N VAL A 20 -14.10 -8.97 -23.94
CA VAL A 20 -13.73 -7.59 -24.26
C VAL A 20 -13.22 -6.94 -22.98
N HIS A 21 -12.24 -7.57 -22.33
CA HIS A 21 -11.33 -6.81 -21.48
C HIS A 21 -10.55 -5.93 -22.45
N GLY A 22 -10.67 -4.61 -22.33
CA GLY A 22 -9.82 -3.69 -23.08
C GLY A 22 -8.38 -4.19 -23.01
N GLU A 23 -7.68 -4.18 -24.15
CA GLU A 23 -6.34 -4.74 -24.29
C GLU A 23 -5.46 -4.29 -23.09
N LEU A 24 -5.03 -5.26 -22.26
CA LEU A 24 -4.26 -4.97 -21.06
C LEU A 24 -2.89 -4.41 -21.50
N ASN A 25 -2.77 -3.09 -21.42
CA ASN A 25 -1.55 -2.37 -21.71
C ASN A 25 -0.76 -2.15 -20.42
N ILE A 26 0.48 -2.63 -20.41
CA ILE A 26 1.45 -2.34 -19.35
C ILE A 26 2.29 -1.15 -19.79
N TYR A 27 2.17 -0.03 -19.09
CA TYR A 27 2.89 1.20 -19.38
C TYR A 27 4.19 1.30 -18.56
N GLY A 28 5.04 2.25 -18.93
CA GLY A 28 6.30 2.51 -18.25
C GLY A 28 7.48 1.70 -18.78
N THR A 29 8.60 1.70 -18.04
CA THR A 29 9.91 1.21 -18.49
C THR A 29 10.48 0.13 -17.60
N THR A 30 11.23 -0.78 -18.22
CA THR A 30 12.08 -1.78 -17.56
C THR A 30 13.46 -1.72 -18.20
N ASP A 31 14.52 -1.75 -17.39
CA ASP A 31 15.83 -2.17 -17.86
C ASP A 31 15.75 -3.66 -18.25
N SER A 32 16.43 -4.06 -19.33
CA SER A 32 16.31 -5.41 -19.92
C SER A 32 16.61 -6.56 -18.95
N GLU A 33 17.48 -6.34 -17.96
CA GLU A 33 17.81 -7.34 -16.93
C GLU A 33 16.63 -7.61 -15.97
N TRP A 34 15.64 -6.71 -15.95
CA TRP A 34 14.48 -6.72 -15.07
C TRP A 34 13.16 -6.95 -15.81
N ASP A 35 13.18 -7.31 -17.10
CA ASP A 35 11.96 -7.54 -17.89
C ASP A 35 11.04 -8.62 -17.28
N PHE A 36 11.61 -9.57 -16.54
CA PHE A 36 10.82 -10.55 -15.78
C PHE A 36 9.83 -9.91 -14.80
N VAL A 37 10.12 -8.71 -14.27
CA VAL A 37 9.20 -7.97 -13.40
C VAL A 37 7.97 -7.51 -14.18
N ARG A 38 8.15 -7.06 -15.43
CA ARG A 38 7.03 -6.70 -16.32
C ARG A 38 6.15 -7.91 -16.60
N ASP A 39 6.74 -9.07 -16.85
CA ASP A 39 6.00 -10.29 -17.13
C ASP A 39 5.15 -10.72 -15.93
N ILE A 40 5.72 -10.72 -14.72
CA ILE A 40 4.98 -11.03 -13.49
C ILE A 40 3.91 -9.98 -13.19
N PHE A 41 4.23 -8.70 -13.36
CA PHE A 41 3.27 -7.61 -13.17
C PHE A 41 2.08 -7.77 -14.11
N LYS A 42 2.33 -8.08 -15.40
CA LYS A 42 1.28 -8.40 -16.38
C LYS A 42 0.44 -9.61 -15.94
N GLN A 43 1.08 -10.65 -15.43
CA GLN A 43 0.41 -11.87 -15.01
C GLN A 43 -0.61 -11.63 -13.89
N ASN A 44 -0.35 -10.69 -12.97
CA ASN A 44 -1.32 -10.37 -11.92
C ASN A 44 -2.66 -9.89 -12.47
N PHE A 45 -2.68 -9.13 -13.56
CA PHE A 45 -3.91 -8.67 -14.20
C PHE A 45 -4.58 -9.77 -15.02
N VAL A 46 -3.79 -10.59 -15.73
CA VAL A 46 -4.31 -11.75 -16.49
C VAL A 46 -5.00 -12.75 -15.56
N GLU A 47 -4.50 -12.90 -14.33
CA GLU A 47 -5.09 -13.73 -13.30
C GLU A 47 -6.11 -13.00 -12.41
N GLU A 48 -6.51 -11.77 -12.79
CA GLU A 48 -7.50 -10.94 -12.09
C GLU A 48 -7.18 -10.69 -10.59
N ARG A 49 -5.90 -10.76 -10.22
CA ARG A 49 -5.42 -10.44 -8.87
C ARG A 49 -5.36 -8.94 -8.62
N ASP A 50 -5.04 -8.17 -9.65
CA ASP A 50 -4.94 -6.73 -9.61
C ASP A 50 -5.98 -6.07 -10.55
N LEU A 51 -6.70 -5.08 -10.03
CA LEU A 51 -7.59 -4.22 -10.82
C LEU A 51 -6.81 -3.09 -11.49
N GLY A 52 -5.89 -2.49 -10.75
CA GLY A 52 -5.03 -1.37 -11.13
C GLY A 52 -3.86 -1.30 -10.17
N GLY A 53 -2.70 -0.91 -10.67
CA GLY A 53 -1.51 -0.87 -9.82
C GLY A 53 -0.30 -0.28 -10.51
N SER A 54 0.76 -0.13 -9.71
CA SER A 54 2.06 0.34 -10.14
C SER A 54 3.18 -0.36 -9.37
N VAL A 55 4.32 -0.58 -10.01
CA VAL A 55 5.53 -1.11 -9.37
C VAL A 55 6.73 -0.28 -9.78
N ALA A 56 7.52 0.13 -8.78
CA ALA A 56 8.79 0.80 -8.98
C ALA A 56 9.89 0.04 -8.23
N VAL A 57 11.02 -0.21 -8.89
CA VAL A 57 12.18 -0.90 -8.31
C VAL A 57 13.41 -0.03 -8.47
N TYR A 58 14.07 0.25 -7.35
CA TYR A 58 15.38 0.88 -7.32
C TYR A 58 16.46 -0.14 -7.02
N HIS A 59 17.46 -0.25 -7.89
CA HIS A 59 18.66 -1.06 -7.68
C HIS A 59 19.87 -0.14 -7.65
N GLN A 60 20.64 -0.15 -6.55
CA GLN A 60 21.81 0.73 -6.36
C GLN A 60 21.50 2.23 -6.60
N GLY A 61 20.31 2.68 -6.18
CA GLY A 61 19.87 4.06 -6.36
C GLY A 61 19.37 4.42 -7.76
N LYS A 62 19.42 3.49 -8.74
CA LYS A 62 18.84 3.68 -10.08
C LYS A 62 17.45 3.09 -10.14
N LEU A 63 16.49 3.84 -10.71
CA LEU A 63 15.17 3.31 -11.08
C LEU A 63 15.34 2.37 -12.28
N VAL A 64 15.16 1.07 -12.06
CA VAL A 64 15.35 0.01 -13.07
C VAL A 64 14.02 -0.58 -13.56
N VAL A 65 12.94 -0.38 -12.80
CA VAL A 65 11.57 -0.73 -13.17
C VAL A 65 10.66 0.41 -12.73
N ASP A 66 9.80 0.88 -13.62
CA ASP A 66 8.73 1.83 -13.34
C ASP A 66 7.54 1.49 -14.24
N LEU A 67 6.53 0.82 -13.69
CA LEU A 67 5.40 0.28 -14.44
C LEU A 67 4.07 0.64 -13.78
N TRP A 68 3.03 0.80 -14.60
CA TRP A 68 1.65 0.94 -14.16
C TRP A 68 0.67 0.38 -15.19
N ALA A 69 -0.50 -0.06 -14.73
CA ALA A 69 -1.55 -0.61 -15.60
C ALA A 69 -2.90 -0.71 -14.86
N GLY A 70 -3.95 -0.98 -15.65
CA GLY A 70 -5.28 -1.32 -15.17
C GLY A 70 -6.19 -0.10 -14.94
N SER A 71 -7.14 -0.25 -14.03
CA SER A 71 -8.19 0.73 -13.75
C SER A 71 -8.12 1.23 -12.30
N PHE A 72 -8.49 2.49 -12.09
CA PHE A 72 -8.52 3.10 -10.77
C PHE A 72 -9.62 2.50 -9.87
N ASP A 73 -10.75 2.13 -10.46
CA ASP A 73 -11.90 1.57 -9.75
C ASP A 73 -12.63 0.51 -10.58
N GLN A 74 -13.61 -0.15 -9.94
CA GLN A 74 -14.37 -1.24 -10.54
C GLN A 74 -15.29 -0.78 -11.68
N SER A 75 -15.60 0.52 -11.77
CA SER A 75 -16.40 1.05 -12.89
C SER A 75 -15.60 1.01 -14.20
N GLN A 76 -14.27 0.91 -14.12
CA GLN A 76 -13.33 0.95 -15.24
C GLN A 76 -13.44 2.24 -16.07
N GLY A 77 -14.11 3.28 -15.55
CA GLY A 77 -14.25 4.57 -16.21
C GLY A 77 -12.99 5.44 -16.16
N LYS A 78 -12.03 5.08 -15.30
CA LYS A 78 -10.76 5.80 -15.14
C LYS A 78 -9.59 4.82 -15.13
N ALA A 79 -8.58 5.08 -15.97
CA ALA A 79 -7.34 4.31 -16.00
C ALA A 79 -6.50 4.54 -14.74
N TYR A 80 -5.74 3.51 -14.33
CA TYR A 80 -4.66 3.65 -13.36
C TYR A 80 -3.40 4.07 -14.12
N ASP A 81 -2.98 5.32 -13.92
CA ASP A 81 -1.83 5.93 -14.60
C ASP A 81 -0.67 6.25 -13.64
N ASN A 82 0.44 6.79 -14.16
CA ASN A 82 1.61 7.16 -13.37
C ASN A 82 1.39 8.32 -12.38
N ASN A 83 0.24 9.00 -12.43
CA ASN A 83 -0.12 10.06 -11.50
C ASN A 83 -1.20 9.62 -10.51
N THR A 84 -1.61 8.34 -10.57
CA THR A 84 -2.65 7.80 -9.72
C THR A 84 -2.14 7.64 -8.29
N LEU A 85 -2.79 8.33 -7.36
CA LEU A 85 -2.52 8.19 -5.92
C LEU A 85 -3.34 7.04 -5.34
N GLN A 86 -2.64 6.15 -4.62
CA GLN A 86 -3.22 5.00 -3.93
C GLN A 86 -3.12 5.18 -2.42
N LEU A 87 -4.15 4.76 -1.69
CA LEU A 87 -4.06 4.63 -0.23
C LEU A 87 -3.12 3.46 0.13
N VAL A 88 -1.96 3.78 0.73
CA VAL A 88 -0.90 2.78 1.02
C VAL A 88 -0.97 2.18 2.44
N PHE A 89 -2.00 2.55 3.21
CA PHE A 89 -2.26 2.06 4.58
C PHE A 89 -1.00 2.06 5.47
N SER A 90 -0.68 0.94 6.11
CA SER A 90 0.42 0.82 7.07
C SER A 90 1.80 1.08 6.46
N THR A 91 1.96 1.08 5.14
CA THR A 91 3.21 1.48 4.48
C THR A 91 3.66 2.88 4.90
N SER A 92 2.71 3.77 5.23
CA SER A 92 2.99 5.11 5.76
C SER A 92 3.88 5.11 7.01
N LYS A 93 3.87 4.03 7.82
CA LYS A 93 4.72 3.91 9.01
C LYS A 93 6.22 3.97 8.67
N GLY A 94 6.63 3.49 7.49
CA GLY A 94 8.01 3.59 7.04
C GLY A 94 8.44 5.05 6.84
N VAL A 95 7.58 5.87 6.23
CA VAL A 95 7.83 7.31 6.06
C VAL A 95 7.91 8.02 7.41
N VAL A 96 7.00 7.70 8.34
CA VAL A 96 7.03 8.25 9.71
C VAL A 96 8.31 7.84 10.44
N ALA A 97 8.77 6.60 10.30
CA ALA A 97 10.02 6.14 10.90
C ALA A 97 11.24 6.91 10.36
N VAL A 98 11.29 7.19 9.05
CA VAL A 98 12.33 8.03 8.44
C VAL A 98 12.28 9.45 8.99
N ALA A 99 11.09 10.05 9.08
CA ALA A 99 10.93 11.39 9.66
C ALA A 99 11.41 11.45 11.12
N ALA A 100 11.08 10.44 11.93
CA ALA A 100 11.57 10.33 13.29
C ALA A 100 13.10 10.21 13.35
N ALA A 101 13.71 9.41 12.47
CA ALA A 101 15.17 9.29 12.38
C ALA A 101 15.85 10.62 11.99
N LEU A 102 15.24 11.40 11.09
CA LEU A 102 15.74 12.75 10.75
C LEU A 102 15.66 13.70 11.95
N CYS A 103 14.57 13.66 12.73
CA CYS A 103 14.46 14.44 13.96
C CYS A 103 15.55 14.05 14.98
N VAL A 104 15.85 12.75 15.11
CA VAL A 104 16.94 12.26 15.98
C VAL A 104 18.29 12.75 15.48
N GLN A 105 18.55 12.66 14.18
CA GLN A 105 19.79 13.17 13.58
C GLN A 105 20.00 14.67 13.86
N GLN A 106 18.91 15.44 13.89
CA GLN A 106 18.93 16.88 14.17
C GLN A 106 18.95 17.21 15.67
N GLY A 107 18.91 16.22 16.55
CA GLY A 107 18.85 16.42 18.01
C GLY A 107 17.50 16.91 18.53
N LEU A 108 16.44 16.87 17.71
CA LEU A 108 15.08 17.26 18.08
C LEU A 108 14.30 16.15 18.79
N LEU A 109 14.73 14.90 18.60
CA LEU A 109 14.15 13.70 19.21
C LEU A 109 15.27 12.80 19.74
N ASN A 110 15.01 12.01 20.78
CA ASN A 110 15.95 11.04 21.32
C ASN A 110 15.23 9.73 21.60
N TYR A 111 15.72 8.62 21.02
CA TYR A 111 15.11 7.31 21.17
C TYR A 111 15.02 6.83 22.63
N SER A 112 15.98 7.21 23.48
CA SER A 112 16.01 6.82 24.89
C SER A 112 15.29 7.81 25.83
N ALA A 113 14.85 8.96 25.32
CA ALA A 113 14.07 9.90 26.11
C ALA A 113 12.65 9.37 26.35
N LEU A 114 12.03 9.83 27.44
CA LEU A 114 10.65 9.50 27.73
C LEU A 114 9.74 10.25 26.76
N VAL A 115 8.63 9.64 26.38
CA VAL A 115 7.61 10.33 25.57
C VAL A 115 7.12 11.59 26.30
N THR A 116 7.04 11.54 27.62
CA THR A 116 6.64 12.68 28.48
C THR A 116 7.59 13.87 28.43
N ASP A 117 8.82 13.69 27.96
CA ASP A 117 9.76 14.80 27.76
C ASP A 117 9.33 15.68 26.57
N TYR A 118 8.58 15.12 25.63
CA TYR A 118 8.04 15.80 24.44
C TYR A 118 6.54 16.06 24.53
N TRP A 119 5.82 15.17 25.21
CA TRP A 119 4.36 15.17 25.33
C TRP A 119 3.96 14.78 26.76
N PRO A 120 3.94 15.73 27.72
CA PRO A 120 3.72 15.44 29.13
C PRO A 120 2.41 14.69 29.42
N GLU A 121 1.32 15.04 28.72
CA GLU A 121 -0.01 14.47 28.91
C GLU A 121 -0.08 12.98 28.54
N TYR A 122 0.85 12.48 27.72
CA TYR A 122 0.96 11.05 27.41
C TYR A 122 1.18 10.19 28.66
N GLY A 123 1.80 10.72 29.72
CA GLY A 123 2.17 9.96 30.91
C GLY A 123 1.00 9.41 31.75
N GLN A 124 -0.23 9.76 31.38
CA GLN A 124 -1.46 9.28 32.00
C GLN A 124 -1.63 7.75 31.87
N SER A 125 -2.50 7.19 32.72
CA SER A 125 -2.83 5.75 32.74
C SER A 125 -1.62 4.82 32.83
N GLY A 126 -0.57 5.23 33.53
CA GLY A 126 0.62 4.42 33.80
C GLY A 126 1.66 4.40 32.66
N LYS A 127 1.49 5.24 31.63
CA LYS A 127 2.36 5.26 30.44
C LYS A 127 3.65 6.08 30.62
N GLY A 128 3.86 6.72 31.76
CA GLY A 128 4.95 7.69 32.01
C GLY A 128 6.39 7.18 31.80
N ASN A 129 6.63 5.86 31.82
CA ASN A 129 7.95 5.28 31.58
C ASN A 129 8.19 4.85 30.12
N THR A 130 7.26 5.14 29.20
CA THR A 130 7.41 4.78 27.79
C THR A 130 8.49 5.63 27.14
N THR A 131 9.44 4.99 26.46
CA THR A 131 10.45 5.70 25.65
C THR A 131 9.96 5.95 24.23
N VAL A 132 10.60 6.89 23.53
CA VAL A 132 10.36 7.08 22.08
C VAL A 132 10.62 5.79 21.29
N ALA A 133 11.65 5.02 21.67
CA ALA A 133 11.93 3.72 21.06
C ALA A 133 10.77 2.72 21.24
N ASP A 134 10.12 2.72 22.40
CA ASP A 134 8.98 1.81 22.66
C ASP A 134 7.78 2.13 21.75
N ILE A 135 7.53 3.41 21.45
CA ILE A 135 6.48 3.80 20.50
C ILE A 135 6.81 3.30 19.10
N LEU A 136 8.02 3.58 18.60
CA LEU A 136 8.42 3.26 17.23
C LEU A 136 8.60 1.75 16.98
N SER A 137 8.71 0.95 18.04
CA SER A 137 8.87 -0.50 17.97
C SER A 137 7.64 -1.28 18.47
N HIS A 138 6.50 -0.61 18.67
CA HIS A 138 5.25 -1.22 19.12
C HIS A 138 5.34 -1.93 20.49
N ARG A 139 6.15 -1.39 21.41
CA ARG A 139 6.35 -1.90 22.78
C ARG A 139 5.64 -1.09 23.85
N ALA A 140 5.04 0.03 23.47
CA ALA A 140 4.30 0.92 24.37
C ALA A 140 2.99 0.32 24.93
N GLY A 141 2.57 -0.85 24.45
CA GLY A 141 1.34 -1.50 24.92
C GLY A 141 0.05 -0.81 24.46
N LEU A 142 0.10 -0.11 23.33
CA LEU A 142 -1.03 0.61 22.72
C LEU A 142 -1.59 -0.20 21.53
N PRO A 143 -2.52 -1.14 21.76
CA PRO A 143 -3.15 -1.88 20.68
C PRO A 143 -4.04 -0.95 19.85
N PHE A 144 -4.30 -1.34 18.61
CA PHE A 144 -5.30 -0.67 17.80
C PHE A 144 -6.69 -0.98 18.36
N GLU A 145 -7.31 -0.01 19.04
CA GLU A 145 -8.71 -0.11 19.43
C GLU A 145 -9.63 0.26 18.25
N SER A 146 -10.83 -0.32 18.23
CA SER A 146 -11.88 0.06 17.29
C SER A 146 -12.41 1.46 17.63
N ALA A 147 -11.64 2.47 17.27
CA ALA A 147 -12.02 3.88 17.36
C ALA A 147 -12.77 4.30 16.10
N SER A 148 -13.77 5.18 16.26
CA SER A 148 -14.37 5.91 15.14
C SER A 148 -13.32 6.79 14.45
N ASP A 149 -13.57 7.20 13.21
CA ASP A 149 -12.63 8.08 12.50
C ASP A 149 -12.41 9.42 13.22
N GLU A 150 -13.43 9.94 13.91
CA GLU A 150 -13.32 11.12 14.75
C GLU A 150 -12.42 10.87 15.97
N GLN A 151 -12.55 9.71 16.63
CA GLN A 151 -11.70 9.33 17.74
C GLN A 151 -10.24 9.12 17.32
N ARG A 152 -9.98 8.59 16.13
CA ARG A 152 -8.61 8.42 15.58
C ARG A 152 -7.86 9.73 15.38
N LEU A 153 -8.59 10.82 15.20
CA LEU A 153 -8.03 12.17 15.03
C LEU A 153 -8.05 12.99 16.33
N ASN A 154 -8.59 12.42 17.41
CA ASN A 154 -8.76 13.12 18.67
C ASN A 154 -7.54 12.90 19.57
N TRP A 155 -6.82 14.00 19.82
CA TRP A 155 -5.63 14.04 20.68
C TRP A 155 -5.88 13.49 22.08
N THR A 156 -7.08 13.69 22.62
CA THR A 156 -7.48 13.25 23.95
C THR A 156 -7.65 11.72 24.04
N VAL A 157 -8.00 11.05 22.95
CA VAL A 157 -8.16 9.59 22.95
C VAL A 157 -6.82 8.87 23.09
N MET A 158 -5.71 9.52 22.68
CA MET A 158 -4.38 8.94 22.77
C MET A 158 -3.72 9.10 24.15
N ILE A 159 -4.24 10.01 24.99
CA ILE A 159 -3.72 10.23 26.35
C ILE A 159 -4.45 9.41 27.41
N ASP A 160 -5.71 9.04 27.18
CA ASP A 160 -6.47 8.15 28.05
C ASP A 160 -5.82 6.75 28.17
#